data_AF-E3NXS9-F1
#
_entry.id   AF-E3NXS9-F1
#
_cell.length_a   1.000
_cell.length_b   1.000
_cell.length_c   1.000
_cell.angle_alpha   90.00
_cell.angle_beta   90.00
_cell.angle_gamma   90.00
#
_symmetry.space_group_name_H-M   'P 1'
#
loop_
_entity.id
_entity.type
_entity.pdbx_description
1 polymer ?
#
loop_
_entity_poly.entity_id
_entity_poly.type
_entity_poly.pdbx_seq_one_letter_code
_entity_poly.pdbx_strand_id
1 'polypeptide(L)'
;KFIQLNHNRTEVLTLLGLPDEQRDLFSEPSWGSDTEQTPDANFHRVQCPWRSTLFTELGYQIDKFSEKNKAKQLGKKYYTHSTSIWSLRERSDFQEKIVNVPSELPRNCYHPTFLASLNETDINALRMKEEIDIEAIIKQVSTE
;
A
#
# COMPACT_ATOMS: atom_id res chain seq x y z
N LYS A 1 14.51 -14.34 -1.64
CA LYS A 1 14.01 -13.34 -0.68
C LYS A 1 13.38 -12.22 -1.50
N PHE A 2 12.13 -11.85 -1.22
CA PHE A 2 11.41 -10.85 -2.00
C PHE A 2 11.74 -9.42 -1.52
N ILE A 3 11.72 -8.44 -2.43
CA ILE A 3 11.87 -7.01 -2.11
C ILE A 3 10.50 -6.35 -2.13
N GLN A 4 10.17 -5.62 -1.06
CA GLN A 4 8.92 -4.86 -0.93
C GLN A 4 9.11 -3.41 -1.36
N LEU A 5 8.09 -2.82 -2.01
CA LEU A 5 8.19 -1.54 -2.72
C LEU A 5 7.38 -0.41 -2.05
N ASN A 6 7.35 -0.37 -0.71
CA ASN A 6 6.45 0.52 0.02
C ASN A 6 6.96 1.97 0.19
N HIS A 7 8.23 2.25 -0.14
CA HIS A 7 8.90 3.54 0.15
C HIS A 7 8.21 4.76 -0.47
N ASN A 8 7.68 4.62 -1.68
CA ASN A 8 7.08 5.74 -2.42
C ASN A 8 5.77 6.24 -1.79
N ARG A 9 5.07 5.41 -1.01
CA ARG A 9 3.75 5.76 -0.48
C ARG A 9 3.84 6.74 0.69
N THR A 10 4.80 6.54 1.59
CA THR A 10 5.05 7.44 2.73
C THR A 10 5.46 8.84 2.26
N GLU A 11 6.27 8.92 1.21
CA GLU A 11 6.68 10.21 0.62
C GLU A 11 5.47 10.98 0.06
N VAL A 12 4.57 10.31 -0.67
CA VAL A 12 3.36 10.94 -1.21
C VAL A 12 2.44 11.45 -0.10
N LEU A 13 2.19 10.64 0.93
CA LEU A 13 1.33 11.07 2.04
C LEU A 13 1.91 12.27 2.79
N THR A 14 3.24 12.35 2.90
CA THR A 14 3.94 13.51 3.45
C THR A 14 3.73 14.75 2.57
N LEU A 15 3.84 14.61 1.25
CA LEU A 15 3.64 15.70 0.29
C LEU A 15 2.20 16.25 0.30
N LEU A 16 1.21 15.42 0.60
CA LEU A 16 -0.21 15.82 0.69
C LEU A 16 -0.55 16.59 1.98
N GLY A 17 0.41 16.77 2.89
CA GLY A 17 0.22 17.58 4.10
C GLY A 17 -0.75 16.98 5.12
N LEU A 18 -1.02 15.67 5.05
CA LEU A 18 -1.93 14.97 5.95
C LEU A 18 -1.46 15.05 7.41
N PRO A 19 -2.34 14.87 8.41
CA PRO A 19 -1.94 14.72 9.81
C PRO A 19 -0.96 13.55 10.00
N ASP A 20 -0.10 13.62 11.02
CA ASP A 20 0.96 12.62 11.25
C ASP A 20 0.42 11.19 11.35
N GLU A 21 -0.72 11.00 12.02
CA GLU A 21 -1.41 9.70 12.14
C GLU A 21 -1.78 9.07 10.78
N GLN A 22 -1.99 9.89 9.76
CA GLN A 22 -2.31 9.45 8.40
C GLN A 22 -1.06 9.31 7.52
N ARG A 23 0.02 10.04 7.81
CA ARG A 23 1.31 9.89 7.11
C ARG A 23 1.94 8.53 7.38
N ASP A 24 1.74 8.01 8.58
CA ASP A 24 2.39 6.78 9.04
C ASP A 24 1.70 5.50 8.56
N LEU A 25 0.62 5.58 7.78
CA LEU A 25 -0.14 4.41 7.30
C LEU A 25 0.72 3.39 6.54
N PHE A 26 1.77 3.84 5.86
CA PHE A 26 2.73 2.98 5.13
C PHE A 26 4.15 3.06 5.69
N SER A 27 4.32 3.62 6.90
CA SER A 27 5.63 3.85 7.54
C SER A 27 6.46 2.58 7.70
N GLU A 28 5.81 1.44 7.97
CA GLU A 28 6.45 0.14 8.10
C GLU A 28 6.62 -0.52 6.70
N PRO A 29 7.84 -0.53 6.12
CA PRO A 29 8.02 -0.88 4.71
C PRO A 29 7.86 -2.36 4.43
N SER A 30 7.97 -3.21 5.46
CA SER A 30 8.00 -4.68 5.32
C SER A 30 6.62 -5.37 5.42
N TRP A 31 5.54 -4.60 5.53
CA TRP A 31 4.20 -5.12 5.83
C TRP A 31 3.11 -4.52 4.92
N GLY A 32 3.41 -3.42 4.20
CA GLY A 32 2.44 -2.67 3.38
C GLY A 32 2.50 -2.92 1.86
N SER A 33 3.50 -3.63 1.35
CA SER A 33 3.61 -3.87 -0.10
C SER A 33 2.70 -5.02 -0.54
N ASP A 34 1.77 -4.75 -1.45
CA ASP A 34 0.97 -5.75 -2.19
C ASP A 34 1.70 -6.24 -3.45
N THR A 35 2.95 -5.83 -3.64
CA THR A 35 3.83 -6.24 -4.73
C THR A 35 5.17 -6.66 -4.19
N GLU A 36 5.61 -7.85 -4.58
CA GLU A 36 6.91 -8.40 -4.22
C GLU A 36 7.73 -8.61 -5.50
N GLN A 37 9.00 -8.20 -5.48
CA GLN A 37 9.95 -8.53 -6.56
C GLN A 37 10.68 -9.84 -6.20
N THR A 38 10.64 -10.82 -7.10
CA THR A 38 11.38 -12.08 -6.98
C THR A 38 12.87 -11.92 -7.33
N PRO A 39 13.72 -12.89 -6.98
CA PRO A 39 15.15 -12.86 -7.30
C PRO A 39 15.48 -12.82 -8.80
N ASP A 40 14.58 -13.33 -9.66
CA ASP A 40 14.65 -13.27 -11.12
C ASP A 40 14.08 -11.97 -11.70
N ALA A 41 13.88 -10.96 -10.85
CA ALA A 41 13.38 -9.63 -11.18
C ALA A 41 11.93 -9.57 -11.71
N ASN A 42 11.19 -10.68 -11.60
CA ASN A 42 9.75 -10.69 -11.84
C ASN A 42 8.99 -10.04 -10.67
N PHE A 43 7.76 -9.60 -10.95
CA PHE A 43 6.90 -8.96 -9.96
C PHE A 43 5.66 -9.83 -9.75
N HIS A 44 5.29 -10.00 -8.49
CA HIS A 44 4.09 -10.75 -8.09
C HIS A 44 3.21 -9.90 -7.21
N ARG A 45 1.90 -9.94 -7.48
CA ARG A 45 0.91 -9.36 -6.58
C ARG A 45 0.67 -10.33 -5.43
N VAL A 46 0.79 -9.83 -4.22
CA VAL A 46 0.61 -10.63 -3.00
C VAL A 46 -0.69 -10.21 -2.34
N GLN A 47 -1.56 -11.19 -2.08
CA GLN A 47 -2.78 -10.93 -1.32
C GLN A 47 -2.43 -10.59 0.12
N CYS A 48 -2.91 -9.45 0.60
CA CYS A 48 -2.90 -9.11 2.01
C CYS A 48 -4.29 -9.40 2.57
N PRO A 49 -4.61 -10.63 3.02
CA PRO A 49 -5.96 -11.00 3.45
C PRO A 49 -6.44 -10.16 4.65
N TRP A 50 -5.51 -9.59 5.41
CA TRP A 50 -5.80 -8.67 6.50
C TRP A 50 -6.18 -7.27 6.05
N ARG A 51 -5.87 -6.86 4.81
CA ARG A 51 -6.04 -5.47 4.35
C ARG A 51 -7.45 -5.21 3.85
N SER A 52 -8.07 -4.14 4.32
CA SER A 52 -9.41 -3.74 3.85
C SER A 52 -9.39 -3.32 2.37
N THR A 53 -10.54 -3.40 1.72
CA THR A 53 -10.71 -2.94 0.33
C THR A 53 -10.39 -1.45 0.19
N LEU A 54 -10.85 -0.62 1.14
CA LEU A 54 -10.56 0.82 1.16
C LEU A 54 -9.06 1.10 1.30
N PHE A 55 -8.38 0.40 2.21
CA PHE A 55 -6.94 0.62 2.41
C PHE A 55 -6.11 0.12 1.22
N THR A 56 -6.59 -0.93 0.54
CA THR A 56 -6.02 -1.39 -0.73
C THR A 56 -6.17 -0.32 -1.82
N GLU A 57 -7.37 0.26 -1.96
CA GLU A 57 -7.64 1.33 -2.93
C GLU A 57 -6.79 2.58 -2.67
N LEU A 58 -6.63 2.98 -1.40
CA LEU A 58 -5.72 4.07 -1.04
C LEU A 58 -4.30 3.81 -1.53
N GLY A 59 -3.76 2.61 -1.29
CA GLY A 59 -2.45 2.21 -1.81
C GLY A 59 -2.36 2.34 -3.34
N TYR A 60 -3.41 1.94 -4.06
CA TYR A 60 -3.46 2.06 -5.53
C TYR A 60 -3.47 3.50 -6.02
N GLN A 61 -4.26 4.37 -5.40
CA GLN A 61 -4.33 5.78 -5.80
C GLN A 61 -3.00 6.49 -5.57
N ILE A 62 -2.34 6.21 -4.44
CA ILE A 62 -1.02 6.76 -4.12
C ILE A 62 0.02 6.31 -5.15
N ASP A 63 0.04 5.03 -5.50
CA ASP A 63 1.00 4.50 -6.46
C ASP A 63 0.79 5.11 -7.85
N LYS A 64 -0.46 5.24 -8.28
CA LYS A 64 -0.82 5.87 -9.55
C LYS A 64 -0.40 7.34 -9.59
N PHE A 65 -0.61 8.06 -8.48
CA PHE A 65 -0.18 9.45 -8.35
C PHE A 65 1.35 9.58 -8.40
N SER A 66 2.07 8.76 -7.65
CA SER A 66 3.54 8.71 -7.66
C SER A 66 4.08 8.45 -9.06
N GLU A 67 3.48 7.49 -9.78
CA GLU A 67 3.86 7.17 -11.15
C GLU A 67 3.61 8.32 -12.12
N LYS A 68 2.43 8.95 -12.06
CA LYS A 68 2.08 10.13 -12.86
C LYS A 68 3.08 11.26 -12.62
N ASN A 69 3.46 11.52 -11.37
CA ASN A 69 4.43 12.56 -11.03
C ASN A 69 5.84 12.23 -11.54
N LYS A 70 6.28 10.99 -11.38
CA LYS A 70 7.57 10.54 -11.92
C LYS A 70 7.63 10.65 -13.44
N ALA A 71 6.54 10.29 -14.13
CA ALA A 71 6.41 10.44 -15.58
C ALA A 71 6.45 11.91 -16.01
N LYS A 72 5.75 12.81 -15.29
CA LYS A 72 5.82 14.26 -15.53
C LYS A 72 7.25 14.82 -15.36
N GLN A 73 7.95 14.42 -14.29
CA GLN A 73 9.30 14.90 -14.00
C GLN A 73 10.35 14.41 -15.01
N LEU A 74 10.28 13.12 -15.40
CA LEU A 74 11.26 12.52 -16.30
C LEU A 74 10.90 12.67 -17.79
N GLY A 75 9.65 13.04 -18.10
CA GLY A 75 9.14 13.20 -19.46
C GLY A 75 9.38 11.95 -20.31
N LYS A 76 9.94 12.15 -21.52
CA LYS A 76 10.24 11.04 -22.45
C LYS A 76 11.16 9.96 -21.86
N LYS A 77 12.06 10.32 -20.93
CA LYS A 77 13.01 9.36 -20.31
C LYS A 77 12.31 8.31 -19.45
N TYR A 78 11.12 8.63 -18.93
CA TYR A 78 10.30 7.66 -18.19
C TYR A 78 9.97 6.45 -19.07
N TYR A 79 9.42 6.69 -20.25
CA TYR A 79 8.95 5.64 -21.14
C TYR A 79 10.09 4.89 -21.86
N THR A 80 11.30 5.43 -21.91
CA THR A 80 12.45 4.80 -22.57
C THR A 80 13.36 4.02 -21.63
N HIS A 81 13.43 4.36 -20.34
CA HIS A 81 14.39 3.77 -19.40
C HIS A 81 13.78 3.28 -18.09
N SER A 82 12.48 3.49 -17.85
CA SER A 82 11.84 2.98 -16.64
C SER A 82 10.73 2.01 -16.97
N THR A 83 10.75 0.86 -16.31
CA THR A 83 9.62 -0.05 -16.30
C THR A 83 8.58 0.49 -15.31
N SER A 84 7.38 0.76 -15.81
CA SER A 84 6.25 1.16 -14.96
C SER A 84 5.93 0.03 -13.97
N ILE A 85 6.05 0.34 -12.68
CA ILE A 85 5.68 -0.61 -11.60
C ILE A 85 4.20 -0.97 -11.75
N TRP A 86 3.34 -0.04 -12.17
CA TRP A 86 1.94 -0.32 -12.46
C TRP A 86 1.75 -1.32 -13.61
N SER A 87 2.45 -1.12 -14.73
CA SER A 87 2.39 -2.04 -15.88
C SER A 87 2.92 -3.43 -15.53
N LEU A 88 3.87 -3.51 -14.60
CA LEU A 88 4.38 -4.77 -14.06
C LEU A 88 3.35 -5.46 -13.16
N ARG A 89 2.60 -4.70 -12.35
CA ARG A 89 1.52 -5.22 -11.50
C ARG A 89 0.30 -5.71 -12.28
N GLU A 90 -0.05 -5.06 -13.39
CA GLU A 90 -1.15 -5.56 -14.25
C GLU A 90 -0.84 -6.93 -14.86
N ARG A 91 0.44 -7.24 -15.03
CA ARG A 91 0.92 -8.49 -15.65
C ARG A 91 1.34 -9.56 -14.63
N SER A 92 1.34 -9.22 -13.34
CA SER A 92 1.87 -10.08 -12.30
C SER A 92 0.88 -11.17 -11.89
N ASP A 93 1.36 -12.39 -11.72
CA ASP A 93 0.57 -13.48 -11.15
C ASP A 93 0.23 -13.22 -9.68
N PHE A 94 -0.96 -13.67 -9.29
CA PHE A 94 -1.47 -13.58 -7.93
C PHE A 94 -0.90 -14.70 -7.06
N GLN A 95 -0.36 -14.35 -5.90
CA GLN A 95 0.08 -15.33 -4.91
C GLN A 95 -0.57 -15.06 -3.54
N GLU A 96 -1.21 -16.09 -3.00
CA GLU A 96 -1.70 -16.10 -1.62
C GLU A 96 -0.54 -16.48 -0.70
N LYS A 97 -0.16 -15.58 0.21
CA LYS A 97 0.96 -15.75 1.11
C LYS A 97 0.56 -15.32 2.51
N ILE A 98 1.16 -15.93 3.52
CA ILE A 98 1.05 -15.45 4.90
C ILE A 98 1.82 -14.13 4.98
N VAL A 99 1.09 -13.02 5.05
CA VAL A 99 1.64 -11.67 5.13
C VAL A 99 1.73 -11.26 6.59
N ASN A 100 2.84 -10.64 6.99
CA ASN A 100 2.96 -9.99 8.29
C ASN A 100 1.87 -8.91 8.42
N VAL A 101 1.02 -9.01 9.45
CA VAL A 101 -0.13 -8.11 9.66
C VAL A 101 0.31 -6.93 10.53
N PRO A 102 0.32 -5.68 10.01
CA PRO A 102 0.81 -4.55 10.79
C PRO A 102 0.00 -4.36 12.06
N SER A 103 0.66 -4.02 13.17
CA SER A 103 0.00 -3.47 14.35
C SER A 103 -0.13 -1.94 14.25
N GLU A 104 -0.97 -1.35 15.08
CA GLU A 104 -1.11 0.10 15.26
C GLU A 104 -1.62 0.86 14.02
N LEU A 105 -2.31 0.16 13.12
CA LEU A 105 -3.10 0.81 12.08
C LEU A 105 -4.50 1.16 12.58
N PRO A 106 -5.17 2.15 11.95
CA PRO A 106 -6.59 2.38 12.12
C PRO A 106 -7.42 1.11 11.92
N ARG A 107 -8.47 0.94 12.70
CA ARG A 107 -9.33 -0.25 12.65
C ARG A 107 -9.88 -0.54 11.24
N ASN A 108 -10.21 0.49 10.48
CA ASN A 108 -10.73 0.38 9.11
C ASN A 108 -9.66 0.11 8.03
N CYS A 109 -8.38 0.00 8.40
CA CYS A 109 -7.34 -0.56 7.53
C CYS A 109 -7.40 -2.09 7.46
N TYR A 110 -8.04 -2.75 8.43
CA TYR A 110 -8.16 -4.20 8.49
C TYR A 110 -9.45 -4.69 7.83
N HIS A 111 -9.38 -5.82 7.12
CA HIS A 111 -10.53 -6.42 6.48
C HIS A 111 -11.51 -6.98 7.53
N PRO A 112 -12.82 -6.71 7.44
CA PRO A 112 -13.78 -7.20 8.44
C PRO A 112 -13.75 -8.72 8.63
N THR A 113 -13.67 -9.48 7.53
CA THR A 113 -13.55 -10.96 7.59
C THR A 113 -12.27 -11.42 8.28
N PHE A 114 -11.17 -10.69 8.13
CA PHE A 114 -9.93 -11.00 8.83
C PHE A 114 -10.10 -10.77 10.33
N LEU A 115 -10.62 -9.61 10.73
CA LEU A 115 -10.87 -9.32 12.15
C LEU A 115 -11.82 -10.34 12.79
N ALA A 116 -12.86 -10.77 12.07
CA ALA A 116 -13.80 -11.78 12.55
C ALA A 116 -13.18 -13.19 12.70
N SER A 117 -12.07 -13.46 12.02
CA SER A 117 -11.33 -14.73 12.12
C SER A 117 -10.37 -14.79 13.32
N LEU A 118 -10.05 -13.64 13.93
CA LEU A 118 -9.12 -13.54 15.04
C LEU A 118 -9.79 -13.80 16.38
N ASN A 119 -9.02 -14.34 17.32
CA ASN A 119 -9.43 -14.39 18.73
C ASN A 119 -9.15 -13.04 19.43
N GLU A 120 -9.63 -12.89 20.66
CA GLU A 120 -9.48 -11.67 21.45
C GLU A 120 -8.00 -11.30 21.73
N THR A 121 -7.14 -12.29 21.96
CA THR A 121 -5.70 -12.07 22.17
C THR A 121 -5.05 -11.47 20.93
N ASP A 122 -5.34 -12.01 19.76
CA ASP A 122 -4.79 -11.53 18.48
C ASP A 122 -5.34 -10.14 18.13
N ILE A 123 -6.62 -9.89 18.39
CA ILE A 123 -7.23 -8.55 18.23
C ILE A 123 -6.53 -7.53 19.13
N ASN A 124 -6.26 -7.88 20.40
CA ASN A 124 -5.57 -7.00 21.33
C ASN A 124 -4.09 -6.76 20.93
N ALA A 125 -3.43 -7.77 20.35
CA ALA A 125 -2.05 -7.64 19.86
C ALA A 125 -1.91 -6.65 18.69
N LEU A 126 -2.98 -6.45 17.90
CA LEU A 126 -2.98 -5.47 16.81
C LEU A 126 -2.89 -4.02 17.32
N ARG A 127 -3.30 -3.72 18.56
CA ARG A 127 -3.27 -2.36 19.13
C ARG A 127 -3.87 -1.32 18.16
N MET A 128 -5.04 -1.65 17.61
CA MET A 128 -5.68 -0.85 16.56
C MET A 128 -5.95 0.59 17.05
N LYS A 129 -5.74 1.55 16.17
CA LYS A 129 -6.10 2.96 16.41
C LYS A 129 -7.54 3.23 15.97
N GLU A 130 -8.04 4.40 16.35
CA GLU A 130 -9.32 4.92 15.88
C GLU A 130 -9.41 4.96 14.35
N GLU A 131 -10.62 4.83 13.83
CA GLU A 131 -10.88 4.87 12.39
C GLU A 131 -10.59 6.27 11.83
N ILE A 132 -10.07 6.30 10.60
CA ILE A 132 -9.79 7.53 9.87
C ILE A 132 -10.62 7.60 8.59
N ASP A 133 -10.79 8.79 8.02
CA ASP A 133 -11.49 8.96 6.76
C ASP A 133 -10.59 8.62 5.56
N ILE A 134 -10.46 7.31 5.27
CA ILE A 134 -9.64 6.80 4.14
C ILE A 134 -10.17 7.32 2.80
N GLU A 135 -11.49 7.50 2.66
CA GLU A 135 -12.12 7.99 1.43
C GLU A 135 -11.77 9.44 1.14
N ALA A 136 -11.73 10.30 2.16
CA ALA A 136 -11.24 11.67 2.03
C ALA A 136 -9.78 11.72 1.56
N ILE A 137 -8.92 10.85 2.10
CA ILE A 137 -7.51 10.75 1.67
C ILE A 137 -7.43 10.30 0.22
N ILE A 138 -8.18 9.25 -0.17
CA ILE A 138 -8.26 8.78 -1.57
C ILE A 138 -8.64 9.94 -2.48
N LYS A 139 -9.70 10.68 -2.13
CA LYS A 139 -10.19 11.80 -2.93
C LYS A 139 -9.10 12.86 -3.11
N GLN A 140 -8.37 13.20 -2.04
CA GLN A 140 -7.28 14.17 -2.08
C GLN A 140 -6.13 13.70 -2.99
N VAL A 141 -5.75 12.42 -2.92
CA VAL A 141 -4.73 11.82 -3.80
C VAL A 141 -5.16 11.85 -5.27
N SER A 142 -6.44 11.57 -5.54
CA SER A 142 -6.97 11.52 -6.91
C SER A 142 -7.16 12.90 -7.56
N THR A 143 -7.25 13.98 -6.78
CA THR A 143 -7.47 15.35 -7.29
C THR A 143 -6.19 16.07 -7.74
N GLU A 144 -5.00 15.53 -7.46
CA GLU A 144 -3.68 16.09 -7.80
C GLU A 144 -3.10 15.49 -9.14
#